data_AF-A0A2T6D1L1-F1
#
_entry.id   AF-A0A2T6D1L1-F1
#
_cell.length_a   1.000
_cell.length_b   1.000
_cell.length_c   1.000
_cell.angle_alpha   90.00
_cell.angle_beta   90.00
_cell.angle_gamma   90.00
#
_symmetry.space_group_name_H-M   'P 1'
#
loop_
_entity.id
_entity.type
_entity.pdbx_description
1 polymer ?
#
loop_
_entity_poly.entity_id
_entity_poly.type
_entity_poly.pdbx_seq_one_letter_code
_entity_poly.pdbx_strand_id
1 'polypeptide(L)'
;MKKTQIHIARNGQLLGVYDSDKIADYVEMGTLKPTDHFFDEKSSAWKTLDQWQDEPPIPATRQPSSTPPPDSEPKSTSSEGHSRRSSRSHRSKKGHVLPWLITLFFLCVGAGLVAWVFTLSDEINVLREKNRQSMETQRTLKLENQVLNEVTPAGKIRGIITYSPAAGQVAVMSGSTVGLYPRDSVEQAISTVKADKSLGFSDGSEKLKSILASPLSVTITDSNGRVDMTTPGPGDYVLVASAAKKTDIGYEKYLWLVAFTSTERPSRVVLLNEDNAISESKPELTLTDFVDFATK
;
A
#
# COMPACT_ATOMS: atom_id res chain seq x y z
N MET A 1 -12.44 -21.47 -21.94
CA MET A 1 -12.90 -20.10 -22.25
C MET A 1 -11.74 -19.11 -22.08
N LYS A 2 -11.92 -17.82 -22.39
CA LYS A 2 -11.04 -16.76 -21.85
C LYS A 2 -11.31 -16.65 -20.34
N LYS A 3 -10.26 -16.43 -19.55
CA LYS A 3 -10.42 -16.01 -18.16
C LYS A 3 -10.82 -14.55 -18.12
N THR A 4 -12.01 -14.25 -17.64
CA THR A 4 -12.39 -12.89 -17.26
C THR A 4 -11.94 -12.68 -15.82
N GLN A 5 -11.30 -11.56 -15.54
CA GLN A 5 -10.95 -11.17 -14.18
C GLN A 5 -11.98 -10.16 -13.69
N ILE A 6 -12.47 -10.33 -12.45
CA ILE A 6 -13.47 -9.44 -11.86
C ILE A 6 -12.93 -8.82 -10.56
N HIS A 7 -13.27 -7.54 -10.36
CA HIS A 7 -12.98 -6.81 -9.13
C HIS A 7 -14.09 -7.07 -8.10
N ILE A 8 -13.70 -7.43 -6.87
CA ILE A 8 -14.64 -7.71 -5.78
C ILE A 8 -14.33 -6.84 -4.56
N ALA A 9 -15.37 -6.29 -3.94
CA ALA A 9 -15.33 -5.42 -2.78
C ALA A 9 -16.32 -5.86 -1.70
N ARG A 10 -16.03 -5.54 -0.43
CA ARG A 10 -16.85 -5.81 0.75
C ARG A 10 -16.90 -4.54 1.59
N ASN A 11 -18.09 -4.03 1.89
CA ASN A 11 -18.30 -2.81 2.67
C ASN A 11 -17.49 -1.58 2.15
N GLY A 12 -17.34 -1.44 0.83
CA GLY A 12 -16.55 -0.36 0.20
C GLY A 12 -15.03 -0.60 0.12
N GLN A 13 -14.51 -1.64 0.78
CA GLN A 13 -13.11 -2.06 0.65
C GLN A 13 -12.94 -3.06 -0.50
N LEU A 14 -12.05 -2.78 -1.45
CA LEU A 14 -11.67 -3.75 -2.49
C LEU A 14 -10.94 -4.95 -1.85
N LEU A 15 -11.45 -6.17 -2.07
CA LEU A 15 -10.82 -7.41 -1.61
C LEU A 15 -9.73 -7.91 -2.57
N GLY A 16 -9.93 -7.70 -3.86
CA GLY A 16 -8.95 -8.07 -4.89
C GLY A 16 -9.56 -8.28 -6.27
N VAL A 17 -8.76 -8.92 -7.12
CA VAL A 17 -9.15 -9.37 -8.46
C VAL A 17 -9.18 -10.90 -8.46
N TYR A 18 -10.28 -11.48 -8.94
CA TYR A 18 -10.53 -12.93 -8.92
C TYR A 18 -10.78 -13.45 -10.34
N ASP A 19 -10.37 -14.69 -10.63
CA ASP A 19 -10.77 -15.38 -11.86
C ASP A 19 -12.28 -15.65 -11.81
N SER A 20 -13.03 -15.28 -12.86
CA SER A 20 -14.50 -15.41 -12.90
C SER A 20 -15.00 -16.87 -12.85
N ASP A 21 -14.13 -17.83 -13.15
CA ASP A 21 -14.43 -19.28 -13.18
C ASP A 21 -14.34 -19.96 -11.80
N LYS A 22 -13.95 -19.23 -10.74
CA LYS A 22 -13.79 -19.75 -9.36
C LYS A 22 -14.63 -19.02 -8.31
N ILE A 23 -15.52 -18.12 -8.72
CA ILE A 23 -16.29 -17.30 -7.79
C ILE A 23 -17.19 -18.18 -6.91
N ALA A 24 -17.80 -19.22 -7.48
CA ALA A 24 -18.51 -20.27 -6.75
C ALA A 24 -17.61 -20.95 -5.71
N ASP A 25 -16.45 -21.47 -6.11
CA ASP A 25 -15.46 -22.09 -5.20
C ASP A 25 -15.11 -21.17 -4.02
N TYR A 26 -14.82 -19.89 -4.29
CA TYR A 26 -14.43 -18.93 -3.25
C TYR A 26 -15.60 -18.56 -2.30
N VAL A 27 -16.85 -18.66 -2.75
CA VAL A 27 -18.05 -18.50 -1.90
C VAL A 27 -18.32 -19.77 -1.09
N GLU A 28 -18.20 -20.96 -1.68
CA GLU A 28 -18.33 -22.25 -0.98
C GLU A 28 -17.24 -22.42 0.10
N MET A 29 -16.00 -22.03 -0.20
CA MET A 29 -14.89 -21.98 0.76
C MET A 29 -15.02 -20.84 1.80
N GLY A 30 -16.10 -20.05 1.78
CA GLY A 30 -16.35 -18.96 2.73
C GLY A 30 -15.35 -17.79 2.69
N THR A 31 -14.51 -17.72 1.65
CA THR A 31 -13.55 -16.64 1.45
C THR A 31 -14.27 -15.37 0.99
N LEU A 32 -15.18 -15.54 0.05
CA LEU A 32 -16.18 -14.56 -0.38
C LEU A 32 -17.53 -14.85 0.29
N LYS A 33 -18.40 -13.84 0.31
CA LYS A 33 -19.78 -13.92 0.82
C LYS A 33 -20.75 -13.55 -0.30
N PRO A 34 -21.97 -14.11 -0.36
CA PRO A 34 -23.00 -13.67 -1.32
C PRO A 34 -23.34 -12.17 -1.24
N THR A 35 -23.09 -11.54 -0.09
CA THR A 35 -23.27 -10.09 0.15
C THR A 35 -22.11 -9.22 -0.35
N ASP A 36 -20.98 -9.81 -0.76
CA ASP A 36 -19.88 -9.05 -1.36
C ASP A 36 -20.30 -8.55 -2.74
N HIS A 37 -19.67 -7.48 -3.22
CA HIS A 37 -20.04 -6.82 -4.47
C HIS A 37 -18.97 -7.04 -5.52
N PHE A 38 -19.36 -7.42 -6.74
CA PHE A 38 -18.50 -7.44 -7.92
C PHE A 38 -18.82 -6.24 -8.83
N PHE A 39 -17.84 -5.79 -9.61
CA PHE A 39 -18.05 -4.76 -10.62
C PHE A 39 -18.42 -5.38 -11.97
N ASP A 40 -19.59 -5.03 -12.51
CA ASP A 40 -20.04 -5.46 -13.85
C ASP A 40 -19.72 -4.38 -14.89
N GLU A 41 -18.64 -4.60 -15.65
CA GLU A 41 -18.19 -3.73 -16.75
C GLU A 41 -19.28 -3.41 -17.78
N LYS A 42 -20.27 -4.30 -18.00
CA LYS A 42 -21.34 -4.07 -18.98
C LYS A 42 -22.36 -3.03 -18.52
N SER A 43 -22.45 -2.79 -17.22
CA SER A 43 -23.38 -1.84 -16.61
C SER A 43 -22.68 -0.71 -15.83
N SER A 44 -21.35 -0.73 -15.75
CA SER A 44 -20.51 0.17 -14.96
C SER A 44 -20.96 0.31 -13.51
N ALA A 45 -21.49 -0.78 -12.94
CA ALA A 45 -22.14 -0.78 -11.63
C ALA A 45 -21.66 -1.94 -10.75
N TRP A 46 -21.69 -1.71 -9.44
CA TRP A 46 -21.47 -2.75 -8.43
C TRP A 46 -22.75 -3.56 -8.21
N LYS A 47 -22.65 -4.89 -8.26
CA LYS A 47 -23.73 -5.85 -8.03
C LYS A 47 -23.30 -6.85 -6.97
N THR A 48 -24.23 -7.39 -6.19
CA THR A 48 -23.92 -8.39 -5.16
C THR A 48 -23.66 -9.78 -5.76
N LEU A 49 -22.84 -10.60 -5.10
CA LEU A 49 -22.45 -11.94 -5.60
C LEU A 49 -23.63 -12.94 -5.64
N ASP A 50 -24.73 -12.69 -4.94
CA ASP A 50 -25.99 -13.42 -5.13
C ASP A 50 -26.65 -13.17 -6.51
N GLN A 51 -26.29 -12.10 -7.21
CA GLN A 51 -26.67 -11.80 -8.59
C GLN A 51 -25.63 -12.30 -9.62
N TRP A 52 -24.58 -13.00 -9.17
CA TRP A 52 -23.63 -13.65 -10.07
C TRP A 52 -24.32 -14.83 -10.76
N GLN A 53 -24.70 -14.65 -12.03
CA GLN A 53 -25.35 -15.70 -12.80
C GLN A 53 -24.33 -16.73 -13.28
N ASP A 54 -24.35 -17.91 -12.66
CA ASP A 54 -23.74 -19.09 -13.24
C ASP A 54 -24.43 -19.46 -14.56
N GLU A 55 -23.77 -19.21 -15.69
CA GLU A 55 -24.08 -19.93 -16.93
C GLU A 55 -23.50 -21.34 -16.77
N PRO A 56 -24.33 -22.39 -16.55
CA PRO A 56 -23.87 -23.61 -15.94
C PRO A 56 -22.95 -24.41 -16.89
N PRO A 57 -21.70 -24.71 -16.50
CA PRO A 57 -20.83 -25.55 -17.32
C PRO A 57 -21.40 -26.97 -17.39
N ILE A 58 -21.49 -27.51 -18.61
CA ILE A 58 -22.00 -28.87 -18.88
C ILE A 58 -21.16 -29.87 -18.05
N PRO A 59 -21.79 -30.75 -17.24
CA PRO A 59 -21.06 -31.56 -16.26
C PRO A 59 -20.18 -32.62 -16.94
N ALA A 60 -18.87 -32.39 -16.94
CA ALA A 60 -17.88 -33.38 -17.33
C ALA A 60 -17.78 -34.50 -16.27
N THR A 61 -17.78 -35.75 -16.72
CA THR A 61 -17.90 -36.93 -15.86
C THR A 61 -16.70 -37.10 -14.91
N ARG A 62 -16.97 -37.54 -13.68
CA ARG A 62 -15.97 -37.92 -12.66
C ARG A 62 -14.98 -38.96 -13.19
N GLN A 63 -13.71 -38.85 -12.81
CA GLN A 63 -12.86 -40.02 -12.57
C GLN A 63 -11.80 -39.75 -11.49
N PRO A 64 -11.82 -40.48 -10.35
CA PRO A 64 -10.71 -40.50 -9.40
C PRO A 64 -9.69 -41.59 -9.78
N SER A 65 -8.41 -41.35 -9.48
CA SER A 65 -7.36 -42.38 -9.50
C SER A 65 -6.45 -42.22 -8.28
N SER A 66 -6.18 -43.33 -7.59
CA SER A 66 -5.43 -43.36 -6.33
C SER A 66 -4.33 -44.42 -6.35
N THR A 67 -3.42 -44.30 -5.39
CA THR A 67 -2.49 -45.35 -4.88
C THR A 67 -1.10 -45.44 -5.55
N PRO A 68 0.00 -45.66 -4.78
CA PRO A 68 1.39 -45.79 -5.26
C PRO A 68 1.95 -47.22 -5.00
N PRO A 69 3.25 -47.41 -4.66
CA PRO A 69 4.47 -47.57 -5.48
C PRO A 69 4.91 -49.07 -5.57
N PRO A 70 6.17 -49.51 -5.87
CA PRO A 70 7.36 -49.32 -5.01
C PRO A 70 8.76 -49.29 -5.72
N ASP A 71 9.82 -49.27 -4.91
CA ASP A 71 11.21 -49.79 -5.08
C ASP A 71 12.13 -49.41 -6.26
N SER A 72 13.33 -48.87 -5.92
CA SER A 72 14.59 -48.97 -6.70
C SER A 72 15.85 -48.59 -5.88
N GLU A 73 16.25 -49.47 -4.96
CA GLU A 73 17.65 -49.68 -4.54
C GLU A 73 17.97 -51.18 -4.71
N PRO A 74 19.23 -51.68 -4.64
CA PRO A 74 20.49 -51.01 -4.29
C PRO A 74 21.65 -51.27 -5.28
N LYS A 75 22.87 -50.76 -5.00
CA LYS A 75 24.09 -51.59 -5.21
C LYS A 75 25.35 -51.19 -4.41
N SER A 76 25.93 -52.21 -3.77
CA SER A 76 27.34 -52.34 -3.34
C SER A 76 28.20 -52.92 -4.50
N THR A 77 29.50 -53.24 -4.43
CA THR A 77 30.56 -53.29 -3.38
C THR A 77 31.76 -52.40 -3.81
N SER A 78 33.05 -52.50 -3.44
CA SER A 78 33.96 -53.33 -2.59
C SER A 78 35.26 -52.47 -2.36
N SER A 79 36.39 -52.85 -1.76
CA SER A 79 36.96 -54.11 -1.22
C SER A 79 37.92 -53.84 -0.05
N GLU A 80 38.51 -54.91 0.50
CA GLU A 80 39.64 -54.93 1.44
C GLU A 80 40.89 -54.18 0.90
N GLY A 81 41.87 -53.77 1.71
CA GLY A 81 42.06 -53.97 3.15
C GLY A 81 43.35 -54.76 3.48
N HIS A 82 44.40 -54.09 3.98
CA HIS A 82 45.66 -54.73 4.35
C HIS A 82 46.29 -54.13 5.62
N SER A 83 46.78 -55.00 6.51
CA SER A 83 47.45 -54.66 7.75
C SER A 83 48.96 -54.89 7.69
N ARG A 84 49.74 -53.90 8.17
CA ARG A 84 51.15 -53.97 8.62
C ARG A 84 51.46 -52.60 9.26
N ARG A 85 51.65 -52.46 10.58
CA ARG A 85 52.76 -52.98 11.42
C ARG A 85 54.14 -52.59 10.89
N SER A 86 54.68 -51.44 11.32
CA SER A 86 56.09 -51.35 11.79
C SER A 86 56.42 -50.01 12.48
N SER A 87 57.48 -50.01 13.29
CA SER A 87 58.41 -48.88 13.52
C SER A 87 57.88 -47.54 14.08
N ARG A 88 57.62 -47.52 15.39
CA ARG A 88 57.85 -46.33 16.23
C ARG A 88 59.30 -45.86 16.04
N SER A 89 59.53 -44.73 15.36
CA SER A 89 60.88 -44.14 15.21
C SER A 89 60.98 -42.77 15.88
N HIS A 90 61.80 -42.67 16.91
CA HIS A 90 62.14 -41.38 17.54
C HIS A 90 63.26 -40.72 16.72
N ARG A 91 62.90 -40.04 15.62
CA ARG A 91 63.86 -39.21 14.88
C ARG A 91 64.04 -37.87 15.60
N SER A 92 65.29 -37.45 15.79
CA SER A 92 65.65 -36.35 16.69
C SER A 92 65.16 -34.99 16.20
N LYS A 93 64.80 -34.11 17.16
CA LYS A 93 64.47 -32.71 16.89
C LYS A 93 65.69 -31.98 16.30
N LYS A 94 65.62 -31.58 15.04
CA LYS A 94 66.30 -30.38 14.53
C LYS A 94 65.22 -29.41 14.04
N GLY A 95 65.19 -28.22 14.63
CA GLY A 95 64.08 -27.27 14.46
C GLY A 95 64.11 -26.55 13.11
N HIS A 96 63.50 -27.14 12.08
CA HIS A 96 63.12 -26.36 10.89
C HIS A 96 61.89 -25.52 11.23
N VAL A 97 62.11 -24.25 11.54
CA VAL A 97 61.05 -23.25 11.82
C VAL A 97 60.31 -22.85 10.52
N LEU A 98 60.97 -22.99 9.37
CA LEU A 98 60.50 -22.52 8.06
C LEU A 98 59.10 -23.01 7.65
N PRO A 99 58.72 -24.31 7.77
CA PRO A 99 57.40 -24.78 7.35
C PRO A 99 56.26 -24.16 8.16
N TRP A 100 56.50 -23.91 9.46
CA TRP A 100 55.50 -23.31 10.35
C TRP A 100 55.24 -21.84 10.00
N LEU A 101 56.29 -21.09 9.66
CA LEU A 101 56.16 -19.71 9.17
C LEU A 101 55.38 -19.63 7.86
N ILE A 102 55.59 -20.59 6.93
CA ILE A 102 54.82 -20.68 5.68
C ILE A 102 53.33 -20.94 5.97
N THR A 103 53.00 -21.89 6.85
CA THR A 103 51.59 -22.13 7.23
C THR A 103 50.95 -20.93 7.93
N LEU A 104 51.70 -20.20 8.75
CA LEU A 104 51.20 -19.01 9.44
C LEU A 104 50.95 -17.85 8.46
N PHE A 105 51.83 -17.65 7.47
CA PHE A 105 51.61 -16.68 6.40
C PHE A 105 50.34 -16.98 5.59
N PHE A 106 50.14 -18.23 5.15
CA PHE A 106 48.91 -18.61 4.44
C PHE A 106 47.65 -18.44 5.30
N LEU A 107 47.73 -18.69 6.61
CA LEU A 107 46.61 -18.47 7.53
C LEU A 107 46.29 -16.96 7.68
N CYS A 108 47.30 -16.10 7.79
CA CYS A 108 47.10 -14.65 7.81
C CYS A 108 46.51 -14.11 6.49
N VAL A 109 46.99 -14.58 5.33
CA VAL A 109 46.42 -14.21 4.02
C VAL A 109 44.99 -14.71 3.88
N GLY A 110 44.69 -15.94 4.29
CA GLY A 110 43.32 -16.48 4.30
C GLY A 110 42.38 -15.68 5.20
N ALA A 111 42.80 -15.33 6.41
CA ALA A 111 42.03 -14.49 7.32
C ALA A 111 41.78 -13.08 6.74
N GLY A 112 42.79 -12.47 6.10
CA GLY A 112 42.65 -11.19 5.42
C GLY A 112 41.66 -11.22 4.25
N LEU A 113 41.71 -12.28 3.43
CA LEU A 113 40.75 -12.48 2.33
C LEU A 113 39.32 -12.70 2.85
N VAL A 114 39.14 -13.48 3.91
CA VAL A 114 37.82 -13.68 4.54
C VAL A 114 37.27 -12.38 5.11
N ALA A 115 38.08 -11.60 5.85
CA ALA A 115 37.67 -10.30 6.37
C ALA A 115 37.28 -9.32 5.24
N TRP A 116 38.05 -9.30 4.14
CA TRP A 116 37.74 -8.47 2.98
C TRP A 116 36.43 -8.87 2.29
N VAL A 117 36.17 -10.18 2.13
CA VAL A 117 34.90 -10.70 1.60
C VAL A 117 33.71 -10.31 2.48
N PHE A 118 33.87 -10.30 3.81
CA PHE A 118 32.82 -9.77 4.70
C PHE A 118 32.59 -8.27 4.49
N THR A 119 33.63 -7.44 4.41
CA THR A 119 33.45 -5.99 4.14
C THR A 119 32.77 -5.72 2.80
N LEU A 120 33.11 -6.46 1.74
CA LEU A 120 32.45 -6.35 0.44
C LEU A 120 30.99 -6.82 0.49
N SER A 121 30.68 -7.87 1.25
CA SER A 121 29.30 -8.33 1.46
C SER A 121 28.44 -7.24 2.11
N ASP A 122 28.96 -6.55 3.13
CA ASP A 122 28.25 -5.48 3.82
C ASP A 122 28.05 -4.26 2.91
N GLU A 123 29.07 -3.84 2.15
CA GLU A 123 28.93 -2.78 1.13
C GLU A 123 27.88 -3.13 0.07
N ILE A 124 27.88 -4.37 -0.45
CA ILE A 124 26.89 -4.86 -1.42
C ILE A 124 25.49 -4.84 -0.83
N ASN A 125 25.32 -5.20 0.45
CA ASN A 125 24.02 -5.17 1.13
C ASN A 125 23.52 -3.74 1.34
N VAL A 126 24.38 -2.81 1.76
CA VAL A 126 24.04 -1.37 1.90
C VAL A 126 23.70 -0.75 0.54
N LEU A 127 24.42 -1.08 -0.53
CA LEU A 127 24.12 -0.61 -1.88
C LEU A 127 22.81 -1.21 -2.43
N ARG A 128 22.53 -2.49 -2.17
CA ARG A 128 21.27 -3.14 -2.54
C ARG A 128 20.08 -2.46 -1.85
N GLU A 129 20.20 -2.14 -0.56
CA GLU A 129 19.15 -1.47 0.21
C GLU A 129 18.91 -0.03 -0.25
N LYS A 130 19.98 0.75 -0.52
CA LYS A 130 19.86 2.09 -1.13
C LYS A 130 19.18 2.05 -2.50
N ASN A 131 19.51 1.07 -3.35
CA ASN A 131 18.84 0.87 -4.63
C ASN A 131 17.36 0.48 -4.46
N ARG A 132 17.02 -0.34 -3.45
CA ARG A 132 15.63 -0.69 -3.13
C ARG A 132 14.82 0.55 -2.76
N GLN A 133 15.32 1.37 -1.83
CA GLN A 133 14.69 2.63 -1.41
C GLN A 133 14.58 3.65 -2.57
N SER A 134 15.57 3.71 -3.46
CA SER A 134 15.52 4.55 -4.66
C SER A 134 14.49 4.08 -5.70
N MET A 135 14.30 2.76 -5.87
CA MET A 135 13.24 2.23 -6.72
C MET A 135 11.85 2.41 -6.11
N GLU A 136 11.70 2.29 -4.79
CA GLU A 136 10.44 2.51 -4.08
C GLU A 136 10.01 3.98 -4.20
N THR A 137 10.91 4.94 -3.94
CA THR A 137 10.65 6.37 -4.15
C THR A 137 10.37 6.73 -5.61
N GLN A 138 11.08 6.15 -6.59
CA GLN A 138 10.74 6.34 -8.02
C GLN A 138 9.37 5.78 -8.41
N ARG A 139 8.92 4.67 -7.81
CA ARG A 139 7.57 4.13 -8.05
C ARG A 139 6.50 5.06 -7.49
N THR A 140 6.69 5.54 -6.27
CA THR A 140 5.79 6.49 -5.61
C THR A 140 5.69 7.80 -6.38
N LEU A 141 6.82 8.40 -6.77
CA LEU A 141 6.83 9.60 -7.63
C LEU A 141 6.18 9.36 -9.00
N LYS A 142 6.27 8.15 -9.58
CA LYS A 142 5.59 7.80 -10.83
C LYS A 142 4.07 7.65 -10.65
N LEU A 143 3.62 7.06 -9.54
CA LEU A 143 2.19 6.97 -9.21
C LEU A 143 1.62 8.37 -8.96
N GLU A 144 2.31 9.20 -8.17
CA GLU A 144 1.96 10.60 -7.94
C GLU A 144 1.88 11.39 -9.26
N ASN A 145 2.90 11.30 -10.12
CA ASN A 145 2.87 11.92 -11.45
C ASN A 145 1.75 11.37 -12.33
N GLN A 146 1.48 10.06 -12.34
CA GLN A 146 0.38 9.50 -13.14
C GLN A 146 -0.98 10.03 -12.65
N VAL A 147 -1.16 10.11 -11.33
CA VAL A 147 -2.37 10.60 -10.67
C VAL A 147 -2.57 12.11 -10.86
N LEU A 148 -1.50 12.91 -10.93
CA LEU A 148 -1.53 14.34 -11.25
C LEU A 148 -1.70 14.64 -12.74
N ASN A 149 -1.13 13.82 -13.64
CA ASN A 149 -1.20 14.02 -15.09
C ASN A 149 -2.53 13.57 -15.73
N GLU A 150 -3.43 12.93 -14.97
CA GLU A 150 -4.79 12.66 -15.44
C GLU A 150 -5.60 13.96 -15.49
N VAL A 151 -5.74 14.49 -16.71
CA VAL A 151 -6.44 15.75 -17.05
C VAL A 151 -7.75 15.87 -16.26
N THR A 152 -7.83 16.93 -15.45
CA THR A 152 -9.07 17.29 -14.75
C THR A 152 -10.06 17.85 -15.76
N PRO A 153 -11.31 17.35 -15.82
CA PRO A 153 -12.31 17.85 -16.76
C PRO A 153 -12.54 19.37 -16.63
N ALA A 154 -12.93 20.00 -17.74
CA ALA A 154 -13.26 21.43 -17.77
C ALA A 154 -14.41 21.74 -16.79
N GLY A 155 -14.17 22.65 -15.83
CA GLY A 155 -15.19 23.03 -14.83
C GLY A 155 -15.33 22.08 -13.63
N LYS A 156 -14.37 21.16 -13.42
CA LYS A 156 -14.33 20.27 -12.25
C LYS A 156 -13.11 20.52 -11.36
N ILE A 157 -13.27 20.17 -10.09
CA ILE A 157 -12.21 20.13 -9.09
C ILE A 157 -12.00 18.68 -8.68
N ARG A 158 -10.77 18.20 -8.85
CA ARG A 158 -10.35 16.84 -8.53
C ARG A 158 -9.62 16.82 -7.19
N GLY A 159 -10.31 16.44 -6.12
CA GLY A 159 -9.65 16.08 -4.87
C GLY A 159 -9.03 14.70 -4.98
N ILE A 160 -7.89 14.48 -4.33
CA ILE A 160 -7.19 13.18 -4.30
C ILE A 160 -6.68 12.96 -2.88
N ILE A 161 -7.26 11.99 -2.16
CA ILE A 161 -6.92 11.68 -0.77
C ILE A 161 -5.89 10.57 -0.73
N THR A 162 -4.69 10.92 -0.26
CA THR A 162 -3.55 10.04 -0.08
C THR A 162 -3.11 9.97 1.37
N TYR A 163 -2.35 8.94 1.70
CA TYR A 163 -1.78 8.75 3.03
C TYR A 163 -0.46 7.96 2.93
N SER A 164 0.35 8.02 3.99
CA SER A 164 1.68 7.41 4.06
C SER A 164 1.61 6.16 4.95
N PRO A 165 1.49 4.94 4.39
CA PRO A 165 1.54 3.71 5.17
C PRO A 165 2.96 3.39 5.67
N ALA A 166 3.99 3.85 4.94
CA ALA A 166 5.40 3.68 5.27
C ALA A 166 6.25 4.73 4.52
N ALA A 167 7.45 5.03 5.02
CA ALA A 167 8.35 5.99 4.40
C ALA A 167 8.63 5.64 2.92
N GLY A 168 8.35 6.60 2.01
CA GLY A 168 8.52 6.41 0.57
C GLY A 168 7.40 5.64 -0.13
N GLN A 169 6.31 5.27 0.58
CA GLN A 169 5.09 4.70 -0.01
C GLN A 169 3.95 5.71 0.07
N VAL A 170 3.11 5.76 -0.96
CA VAL A 170 1.83 6.48 -0.95
C VAL A 170 0.71 5.49 -1.22
N ALA A 171 -0.30 5.51 -0.36
CA ALA A 171 -1.57 4.81 -0.54
C ALA A 171 -2.71 5.82 -0.67
N VAL A 172 -3.87 5.35 -1.10
CA VAL A 172 -5.06 6.17 -1.43
C VAL A 172 -6.22 5.81 -0.52
N MET A 173 -7.01 6.80 -0.09
CA MET A 173 -8.14 6.58 0.83
C MET A 173 -9.47 6.52 0.08
N SER A 174 -9.91 5.32 -0.27
CA SER A 174 -11.25 5.07 -0.83
C SER A 174 -12.35 5.18 0.25
N GLY A 175 -13.59 5.44 -0.17
CA GLY A 175 -14.74 5.45 0.74
C GLY A 175 -14.82 6.64 1.70
N SER A 176 -14.01 7.68 1.50
CA SER A 176 -13.94 8.87 2.35
C SER A 176 -14.95 9.92 1.89
N THR A 177 -15.75 10.46 2.82
CA THR A 177 -16.75 11.50 2.50
C THR A 177 -16.08 12.85 2.30
N VAL A 178 -16.45 13.53 1.21
CA VAL A 178 -15.98 14.87 0.85
C VAL A 178 -17.17 15.76 0.52
N GLY A 179 -17.22 16.94 1.15
CA GLY A 179 -18.23 17.95 0.92
C GLY A 179 -17.64 19.30 0.51
N LEU A 180 -18.38 20.04 -0.29
CA LEU A 180 -18.05 21.40 -0.74
C LEU A 180 -18.91 22.41 0.03
N TYR A 181 -18.27 23.40 0.65
CA TYR A 181 -18.91 24.39 1.52
C TYR A 181 -18.51 25.81 1.09
N PRO A 182 -19.35 26.85 1.32
CA PRO A 182 -18.92 28.25 1.21
C PRO A 182 -17.82 28.55 2.24
N ARG A 183 -16.82 29.35 1.89
CA ARG A 183 -15.69 29.67 2.79
C ARG A 183 -16.16 30.25 4.13
N ASP A 184 -16.98 31.29 4.08
CA ASP A 184 -17.51 32.01 5.24
C ASP A 184 -18.17 31.09 6.27
N SER A 185 -18.94 30.10 5.79
CA SER A 185 -19.64 29.12 6.65
C SER A 185 -18.67 28.22 7.41
N VAL A 186 -17.53 27.86 6.80
CA VAL A 186 -16.49 27.06 7.47
C VAL A 186 -15.66 27.93 8.41
N GLU A 187 -15.32 29.17 8.04
CA GLU A 187 -14.61 30.10 8.93
C GLU A 187 -15.44 30.45 10.18
N GLN A 188 -16.76 30.66 10.03
CA GLN A 188 -17.68 30.86 11.15
C GLN A 188 -17.75 29.61 12.05
N ALA A 189 -17.82 28.41 11.47
CA ALA A 189 -17.81 27.16 12.24
C ALA A 189 -16.48 26.96 13.00
N ILE A 190 -15.33 27.17 12.34
CA ILE A 190 -14.00 27.10 12.95
C ILE A 190 -13.87 28.09 14.12
N SER A 191 -14.32 29.34 13.96
CA SER A 191 -14.23 30.33 15.03
C SER A 191 -15.10 29.96 16.24
N THR A 192 -16.27 29.36 15.99
CA THR A 192 -17.20 28.88 17.03
C THR A 192 -16.63 27.68 17.80
N VAL A 193 -15.90 26.78 17.12
CA VAL A 193 -15.20 25.67 17.79
C VAL A 193 -13.97 26.19 18.56
N LYS A 194 -13.17 27.08 17.97
CA LYS A 194 -11.95 27.66 18.61
C LYS A 194 -12.24 28.52 19.85
N ALA A 195 -13.44 29.05 20.00
CA ALA A 195 -13.87 29.71 21.24
C ALA A 195 -13.86 28.75 22.45
N ASP A 196 -14.10 27.46 22.20
CA ASP A 196 -14.14 26.41 23.20
C ASP A 196 -12.80 25.66 23.28
N LYS A 197 -11.85 26.27 24.01
CA LYS A 197 -10.49 25.77 24.19
C LYS A 197 -10.38 24.45 24.97
N SER A 198 -11.50 23.84 25.38
CA SER A 198 -11.52 22.59 26.14
C SER A 198 -11.54 21.33 25.26
N LEU A 199 -11.85 21.48 23.97
CA LEU A 199 -12.11 20.36 23.06
C LEU A 199 -10.82 19.74 22.52
N GLY A 200 -10.72 18.41 22.61
CA GLY A 200 -9.74 17.64 21.85
C GLY A 200 -10.10 17.57 20.36
N PHE A 201 -9.19 17.04 19.53
CA PHE A 201 -9.40 16.96 18.08
C PHE A 201 -10.70 16.22 17.69
N SER A 202 -10.98 15.07 18.31
CA SER A 202 -12.20 14.30 18.02
C SER A 202 -13.46 15.14 18.27
N ASP A 203 -13.60 15.68 19.48
CA ASP A 203 -14.78 16.46 19.88
C ASP A 203 -14.91 17.76 19.09
N GLY A 204 -13.78 18.44 18.82
CA GLY A 204 -13.71 19.62 17.97
C GLY A 204 -14.12 19.32 16.52
N SER A 205 -13.73 18.17 15.97
CA SER A 205 -14.11 17.74 14.62
C SER A 205 -15.59 17.39 14.49
N GLU A 206 -16.18 16.78 15.53
CA GLU A 206 -17.60 16.42 15.53
C GLU A 206 -18.49 17.63 15.85
N LYS A 207 -18.02 18.56 16.71
CA LYS A 207 -18.64 19.87 16.92
C LYS A 207 -18.56 20.76 15.67
N LEU A 208 -17.46 20.71 14.92
CA LEU A 208 -17.37 21.39 13.62
C LEU A 208 -18.42 20.84 12.65
N LYS A 209 -18.49 19.50 12.51
CA LYS A 209 -19.45 18.82 11.64
C LYS A 209 -20.92 19.07 12.00
N SER A 210 -21.24 19.33 13.26
CA SER A 210 -22.61 19.67 13.69
C SER A 210 -22.98 21.16 13.57
N ILE A 211 -21.98 22.06 13.48
CA ILE A 211 -22.18 23.50 13.23
C ILE A 211 -22.22 23.82 11.73
N LEU A 212 -21.51 23.05 10.90
CA LEU A 212 -21.50 23.23 9.44
C LEU A 212 -22.92 23.04 8.85
N ALA A 213 -23.37 24.04 8.08
CA ALA A 213 -24.57 23.94 7.27
C ALA A 213 -24.45 22.84 6.20
N SER A 214 -25.56 22.39 5.62
CA SER A 214 -25.56 21.36 4.56
C SER A 214 -24.59 21.71 3.42
N PRO A 215 -23.74 20.78 2.96
CA PRO A 215 -22.81 21.04 1.86
C PRO A 215 -23.55 21.34 0.56
N LEU A 216 -22.94 22.20 -0.28
CA LEU A 216 -23.40 22.53 -1.63
C LEU A 216 -23.36 21.32 -2.57
N SER A 217 -22.43 20.41 -2.32
CA SER A 217 -22.28 19.13 -2.99
C SER A 217 -21.55 18.17 -2.05
N VAL A 218 -21.94 16.90 -2.04
CA VAL A 218 -21.31 15.84 -1.25
C VAL A 218 -21.11 14.60 -2.11
N THR A 219 -20.00 13.91 -1.89
CA THR A 219 -19.60 12.72 -2.65
C THR A 219 -18.60 11.90 -1.83
N ILE A 220 -18.19 10.74 -2.34
CA ILE A 220 -17.35 9.76 -1.67
C ILE A 220 -16.17 9.43 -2.60
N THR A 221 -14.96 9.26 -2.06
CA THR A 221 -13.79 8.92 -2.87
C THR A 221 -13.89 7.54 -3.51
N ASP A 222 -13.44 7.43 -4.76
CA ASP A 222 -13.37 6.19 -5.52
C ASP A 222 -12.31 5.20 -4.97
N SER A 223 -12.15 4.05 -5.62
CA SER A 223 -11.12 3.05 -5.27
C SER A 223 -9.68 3.57 -5.36
N ASN A 224 -9.46 4.72 -6.01
CA ASN A 224 -8.17 5.38 -6.21
C ASN A 224 -8.02 6.61 -5.28
N GLY A 225 -8.92 6.80 -4.30
CA GLY A 225 -8.94 7.96 -3.40
C GLY A 225 -9.34 9.28 -4.06
N ARG A 226 -9.86 9.25 -5.29
CA ARG A 226 -10.17 10.44 -6.10
C ARG A 226 -11.61 10.88 -5.88
N VAL A 227 -11.85 12.18 -6.05
CA VAL A 227 -13.16 12.79 -5.99
C VAL A 227 -13.28 13.92 -7.00
N ASP A 228 -14.24 13.82 -7.93
CA ASP A 228 -14.51 14.83 -8.96
C ASP A 228 -15.76 15.65 -8.55
N MET A 229 -15.58 16.91 -8.16
CA MET A 229 -16.65 17.82 -7.76
C MET A 229 -16.85 18.96 -8.79
N THR A 230 -18.05 19.52 -8.83
CA THR A 230 -18.40 20.68 -9.67
C THR A 230 -18.78 21.84 -8.76
N THR A 231 -18.22 23.03 -8.98
CA THR A 231 -18.62 24.25 -8.24
C THR A 231 -19.89 24.84 -8.85
N PRO A 232 -20.83 25.37 -8.05
CA PRO A 232 -22.07 25.95 -8.58
C PRO A 232 -21.86 27.29 -9.31
N GLY A 233 -20.71 27.93 -9.13
CA GLY A 233 -20.28 29.12 -9.87
C GLY A 233 -18.88 29.59 -9.44
N PRO A 234 -18.46 30.79 -9.86
CA PRO A 234 -17.32 31.49 -9.27
C PRO A 234 -17.58 31.88 -7.80
N GLY A 235 -16.55 31.90 -6.97
CA GLY A 235 -16.65 32.24 -5.54
C GLY A 235 -15.69 31.44 -4.66
N ASP A 236 -15.64 31.78 -3.37
CA ASP A 236 -14.73 31.16 -2.40
C ASP A 236 -15.37 29.98 -1.68
N TYR A 237 -14.68 28.84 -1.71
CA TYR A 237 -15.17 27.57 -1.18
C TYR A 237 -14.10 26.84 -0.36
N VAL A 238 -14.56 25.88 0.43
CA VAL A 238 -13.71 24.94 1.17
C VAL A 238 -14.13 23.52 0.85
N LEU A 239 -13.16 22.68 0.49
CA LEU A 239 -13.27 21.23 0.51
C LEU A 239 -13.09 20.77 1.95
N VAL A 240 -14.14 20.16 2.52
CA VAL A 240 -14.11 19.48 3.81
C VAL A 240 -14.15 17.98 3.56
N ALA A 241 -13.05 17.30 3.85
CA ALA A 241 -12.96 15.83 3.77
C ALA A 241 -12.64 15.25 5.14
N SER A 242 -13.11 14.03 5.42
CA SER A 242 -12.64 13.30 6.60
C SER A 242 -12.56 11.80 6.37
N ALA A 243 -11.52 11.18 6.91
CA ALA A 243 -11.24 9.76 6.77
C ALA A 243 -10.70 9.18 8.10
N ALA A 244 -10.52 7.86 8.14
CA ALA A 244 -9.87 7.17 9.25
C ALA A 244 -8.86 6.15 8.73
N LYS A 245 -7.61 6.25 9.19
CA LYS A 245 -6.51 5.31 8.88
C LYS A 245 -6.46 4.28 9.99
N LYS A 246 -6.51 2.98 9.66
CA LYS A 246 -6.33 1.92 10.65
C LYS A 246 -4.87 1.88 11.09
N THR A 247 -4.63 1.78 12.39
CA THR A 247 -3.30 1.67 13.02
C THR A 247 -3.27 0.43 13.92
N ASP A 248 -2.08 0.04 14.40
CA ASP A 248 -1.92 -1.13 15.28
C ASP A 248 -2.67 -0.98 16.63
N ILE A 249 -2.93 0.27 17.03
CA ILE A 249 -3.61 0.63 18.29
C ILE A 249 -5.09 1.03 18.10
N GLY A 250 -5.59 1.11 16.86
CA GLY A 250 -6.98 1.50 16.59
C GLY A 250 -7.18 2.17 15.23
N TYR A 251 -7.67 3.41 15.24
CA TYR A 251 -7.87 4.25 14.07
C TYR A 251 -7.44 5.68 14.35
N GLU A 252 -6.61 6.26 13.48
CA GLU A 252 -6.31 7.69 13.48
C GLU A 252 -7.34 8.41 12.60
N LYS A 253 -8.07 9.38 13.16
CA LYS A 253 -9.01 10.24 12.44
C LYS A 253 -8.26 11.37 11.73
N TYR A 254 -8.62 11.67 10.49
CA TYR A 254 -8.13 12.85 9.75
C TYR A 254 -9.27 13.74 9.27
N LEU A 255 -9.02 15.04 9.27
CA LEU A 255 -9.91 16.10 8.76
C LEU A 255 -9.08 17.04 7.86
N TRP A 256 -9.55 17.30 6.65
CA TRP A 256 -8.97 18.29 5.74
C TRP A 256 -9.94 19.45 5.55
N LEU A 257 -9.41 20.67 5.61
CA LEU A 257 -10.14 21.93 5.40
C LEU A 257 -9.36 22.78 4.40
N VAL A 258 -9.53 22.51 3.10
CA VAL A 258 -8.74 23.16 2.04
C VAL A 258 -9.56 24.23 1.31
N ALA A 259 -9.11 25.48 1.40
CA ALA A 259 -9.80 26.65 0.86
C ALA A 259 -9.28 27.03 -0.54
N PHE A 260 -10.17 27.47 -1.42
CA PHE A 260 -9.82 27.91 -2.78
C PHE A 260 -10.88 28.84 -3.39
N THR A 261 -10.45 29.70 -4.31
CA THR A 261 -11.35 30.56 -5.11
C THR A 261 -11.67 29.89 -6.46
N SER A 262 -12.94 29.65 -6.75
CA SER A 262 -13.40 29.18 -8.07
C SER A 262 -13.60 30.33 -9.06
N THR A 263 -13.33 30.06 -10.33
CA THR A 263 -13.61 30.94 -11.47
C THR A 263 -14.70 30.32 -12.36
N GLU A 264 -14.92 30.80 -13.59
CA GLU A 264 -15.96 30.24 -14.47
C GLU A 264 -15.67 28.80 -14.96
N ARG A 265 -14.40 28.38 -14.96
CA ARG A 265 -13.96 27.05 -15.42
C ARG A 265 -12.77 26.54 -14.58
N PRO A 266 -12.96 26.20 -13.30
CA PRO A 266 -11.91 25.53 -12.54
C PRO A 266 -11.57 24.18 -13.20
N SER A 267 -10.29 23.92 -13.39
CA SER A 267 -9.76 22.58 -13.63
C SER A 267 -8.52 22.45 -12.76
N ARG A 268 -8.72 21.99 -11.53
CA ARG A 268 -7.68 21.93 -10.48
C ARG A 268 -7.62 20.56 -9.84
N VAL A 269 -6.40 20.14 -9.50
CA VAL A 269 -6.13 18.95 -8.68
C VAL A 269 -5.72 19.39 -7.28
N VAL A 270 -6.39 18.89 -6.26
CA VAL A 270 -6.11 19.17 -4.84
C VAL A 270 -5.65 17.88 -4.17
N LEU A 271 -4.38 17.83 -3.77
CA LEU A 271 -3.82 16.72 -3.01
C LEU A 271 -4.14 16.90 -1.51
N LEU A 272 -4.78 15.90 -0.91
CA LEU A 272 -5.11 15.83 0.51
C LEU A 272 -4.28 14.70 1.12
N ASN A 273 -3.36 15.03 2.04
CA ASN A 273 -2.39 14.08 2.60
C ASN A 273 -2.20 14.29 4.11
N GLU A 274 -1.35 13.48 4.76
CA GLU A 274 -1.11 13.58 6.20
C GLU A 274 -0.47 14.92 6.62
N ASP A 275 0.35 15.55 5.76
CA ASP A 275 1.01 16.83 6.06
C ASP A 275 0.01 17.99 6.13
N ASN A 276 -0.99 18.00 5.25
CA ASN A 276 -2.06 19.01 5.21
C ASN A 276 -3.37 18.59 5.92
N ALA A 277 -3.38 17.40 6.54
CA ALA A 277 -4.44 16.99 7.45
C ALA A 277 -4.41 17.76 8.78
N ILE A 278 -5.54 17.70 9.47
CA ILE A 278 -5.72 18.00 10.89
C ILE A 278 -6.01 16.65 11.55
N SER A 279 -5.38 16.37 12.69
CA SER A 279 -5.35 15.06 13.34
C SER A 279 -5.23 15.18 14.87
N GLU A 280 -5.20 14.06 15.58
CA GLU A 280 -4.88 14.06 17.02
C GLU A 280 -3.43 14.52 17.30
N SER A 281 -2.51 14.24 16.38
CA SER A 281 -1.11 14.68 16.42
C SER A 281 -0.91 16.16 16.01
N LYS A 282 -1.87 16.73 15.26
CA LYS A 282 -1.87 18.11 14.75
C LYS A 282 -3.31 18.68 14.84
N PRO A 283 -3.79 19.06 16.03
CA PRO A 283 -5.20 19.36 16.30
C PRO A 283 -5.66 20.77 15.89
N GLU A 284 -4.79 21.58 15.29
CA GLU A 284 -5.10 22.96 14.95
C GLU A 284 -6.10 23.06 13.78
N LEU A 285 -7.35 23.46 14.09
CA LEU A 285 -8.39 23.72 13.09
C LEU A 285 -8.08 24.98 12.25
N THR A 286 -7.21 24.86 11.26
CA THR A 286 -6.86 25.93 10.30
C THR A 286 -7.36 25.60 8.90
N LEU A 287 -7.73 26.63 8.14
CA LEU A 287 -7.88 26.47 6.69
C LEU A 287 -6.50 26.40 6.07
N THR A 288 -6.30 25.43 5.18
CA THR A 288 -5.14 25.43 4.27
C THR A 288 -5.56 26.08 2.96
N ASP A 289 -5.12 27.32 2.72
CA ASP A 289 -5.32 27.97 1.43
C ASP A 289 -4.53 27.24 0.34
N PHE A 290 -5.21 26.87 -0.75
CA PHE A 290 -4.63 26.08 -1.82
C PHE A 290 -3.71 26.92 -2.72
N VAL A 291 -2.43 26.55 -2.76
CA VAL A 291 -1.44 27.14 -3.67
C VAL A 291 -1.45 26.37 -4.99
N ASP A 292 -1.84 27.02 -6.09
CA ASP A 292 -1.84 26.40 -7.42
C ASP A 292 -0.44 25.93 -7.84
N PHE A 293 -0.25 24.62 -7.94
CA PHE A 293 1.00 23.99 -8.41
C PHE A 293 1.44 24.47 -9.80
N ALA A 294 0.54 25.05 -10.60
CA ALA A 294 0.79 25.56 -11.95
C ALA A 294 1.47 26.95 -12.02
N THR A 295 1.94 27.50 -10.90
CA THR A 295 2.56 28.85 -10.81
C THR A 295 4.04 28.84 -10.43
N LYS A 296 4.77 27.77 -10.78
CA LYS A 296 6.23 27.65 -10.70
C LYS A 296 6.82 27.09 -11.98
#